data_AF-C6LFU2-F1
#
_entry.id   AF-C6LFU2-F1
#
_cell.length_a   1.000
_cell.length_b   1.000
_cell.length_c   1.000
_cell.angle_alpha   90.00
_cell.angle_beta   90.00
_cell.angle_gamma   90.00
#
_symmetry.space_group_name_H-M   'P 1'
#
loop_
_entity.id
_entity.type
_entity.pdbx_description
1 polymer ?
#
loop_
_entity_poly.entity_id
_entity_poly.type
_entity_poly.pdbx_seq_one_letter_code
_entity_poly.pdbx_strand_id
1 'polypeptide(L)'
;MLKRKKLIALIIVTALMCENMVPAYASLTEEESETEAAIFTYAKPKDEGFYDLKLSLTKSSEVPSEETESELKDETIQVDYRGAISDDVTGNWRLSFVSTEKEIGDYALNFAEEFLTSSDEIHAIINTTRMETYRIKEVLSNTISISVFEYVDGEEHSAKTLFGGNLLKDYWLYTDTGEIEDIMNEE
;
A
#
# COMPACT_ATOMS: atom_id res chain seq x y z
N MET A 1 24.79 44.94 -6.85
CA MET A 1 25.51 43.99 -5.98
C MET A 1 25.84 42.74 -6.80
N LEU A 2 27.13 42.38 -6.83
CA LEU A 2 27.76 41.13 -7.31
C LEU A 2 27.11 39.94 -6.55
N LYS A 3 26.92 38.68 -7.00
CA LYS A 3 27.50 37.82 -8.06
C LYS A 3 26.83 36.43 -7.88
N ARG A 4 26.40 35.70 -8.93
CA ARG A 4 26.94 34.38 -9.42
C ARG A 4 25.77 33.45 -9.74
N LYS A 5 25.77 32.51 -10.68
CA LYS A 5 26.52 32.19 -11.92
C LYS A 5 25.68 31.07 -12.59
N LYS A 6 25.48 31.15 -13.91
CA LYS A 6 24.88 30.10 -14.74
C LYS A 6 25.79 28.87 -14.82
N LEU A 7 25.22 27.67 -14.97
CA LEU A 7 25.90 26.58 -15.68
C LEU A 7 24.89 25.84 -16.56
N ILE A 8 24.98 26.09 -17.86
CA ILE A 8 24.44 25.27 -18.94
C ILE A 8 25.65 24.46 -19.42
N ALA A 9 25.56 23.13 -19.38
CA ALA A 9 26.56 22.26 -20.01
C ALA A 9 25.98 21.76 -21.34
N LEU A 10 26.39 22.44 -22.41
CA LEU A 10 26.23 22.03 -23.81
C LEU A 10 27.51 21.25 -24.17
N ILE A 11 27.41 19.94 -24.40
CA ILE A 11 28.54 19.14 -24.89
C ILE A 11 28.40 19.00 -26.41
N ILE A 12 29.22 19.75 -27.14
CA ILE A 12 29.47 19.60 -28.57
C ILE A 12 30.60 18.58 -28.71
N VAL A 13 30.35 17.42 -29.32
CA VAL A 13 31.40 16.46 -29.69
C VAL A 13 31.80 16.70 -31.13
N THR A 14 32.97 17.30 -31.33
CA THR A 14 33.62 17.45 -32.64
C THR A 14 34.38 16.17 -33.00
N ALA A 15 34.11 15.62 -34.19
CA ALA A 15 34.82 14.50 -34.78
C ALA A 15 36.26 14.89 -35.21
N LEU A 16 37.25 14.11 -34.77
CA LEU A 16 38.61 14.12 -35.29
C LEU A 16 38.98 12.69 -35.70
N MET A 17 39.24 12.49 -36.99
CA MET A 17 39.62 11.21 -37.59
C MET A 17 41.07 10.85 -37.25
N CYS A 18 41.28 9.69 -36.62
CA CYS A 18 42.53 8.96 -36.66
C CYS A 18 42.20 7.46 -36.76
N GLU A 19 42.55 6.86 -37.89
CA GLU A 19 42.47 5.41 -38.13
C GLU A 19 43.57 4.68 -37.36
N ASN A 20 43.20 3.65 -36.58
CA ASN A 20 43.95 2.41 -36.34
C ASN A 20 43.10 1.40 -35.53
N MET A 21 42.76 0.27 -36.19
CA MET A 21 42.43 -1.09 -35.70
C MET A 21 41.88 -1.34 -34.25
N VAL A 22 40.56 -1.64 -34.18
CA VAL A 22 39.80 -2.77 -33.53
C VAL A 22 40.32 -3.33 -32.17
N PRO A 23 39.48 -3.54 -31.10
CA PRO A 23 38.19 -4.22 -31.17
C PRO A 23 36.98 -3.65 -30.40
N ALA A 24 35.83 -3.96 -30.99
CA ALA A 24 34.49 -4.16 -30.41
C ALA A 24 34.37 -3.92 -28.90
N TYR A 25 33.87 -2.73 -28.54
CA TYR A 25 33.09 -2.56 -27.32
C TYR A 25 31.65 -2.41 -27.76
N ALA A 26 30.84 -3.43 -27.46
CA ALA A 26 29.40 -3.35 -27.62
C ALA A 26 28.90 -2.18 -26.79
N SER A 27 28.43 -1.13 -27.46
CA SER A 27 27.60 -0.10 -26.85
C SER A 27 26.30 -0.78 -26.45
N LEU A 28 26.22 -1.24 -25.20
CA LEU A 28 24.96 -1.49 -24.53
C LEU A 28 24.23 -0.15 -24.51
N THR A 29 23.32 0.03 -25.45
CA THR A 29 22.21 0.95 -25.26
C THR A 29 21.47 0.44 -24.04
N GLU A 30 21.63 1.12 -22.90
CA GLU A 30 20.63 1.08 -21.85
C GLU A 30 19.33 1.57 -22.51
N GLU A 31 18.49 0.63 -22.92
CA GLU A 31 17.07 0.91 -23.04
C GLU A 31 16.61 1.25 -21.62
N GLU A 32 16.49 2.55 -21.34
CA GLU A 32 15.64 3.01 -20.25
C GLU A 32 14.23 2.48 -20.55
N SER A 33 13.95 1.33 -19.98
CA SER A 33 12.61 0.78 -19.82
C SER A 33 11.84 1.77 -18.94
N GLU A 34 11.25 2.78 -19.55
CA GLU A 34 10.14 3.53 -18.96
C GLU A 34 8.95 2.58 -18.83
N THR A 35 8.97 1.71 -17.82
CA THR A 35 7.73 1.20 -17.25
C THR A 35 7.09 2.38 -16.54
N GLU A 36 6.09 3.00 -17.15
CA GLU A 36 5.15 3.88 -16.43
C GLU A 36 4.61 3.07 -15.25
N ALA A 37 5.16 3.28 -14.05
CA ALA A 37 4.66 2.64 -12.85
C ALA A 37 3.20 3.08 -12.67
N ALA A 38 2.28 2.11 -12.64
CA ALA A 38 0.88 2.39 -12.37
C ALA A 38 0.77 2.99 -10.97
N ILE A 39 0.33 4.25 -10.89
CA ILE A 39 0.17 4.96 -9.62
C ILE A 39 -1.13 4.47 -8.97
N PHE A 40 -1.06 4.10 -7.69
CA PHE A 40 -2.26 3.79 -6.91
C PHE A 40 -3.28 4.93 -7.02
N THR A 41 -4.52 4.58 -7.34
CA THR A 41 -5.59 5.56 -7.53
C THR A 41 -6.44 5.65 -6.27
N TYR A 42 -6.46 6.82 -5.64
CA TYR A 42 -7.25 7.04 -4.43
C TYR A 42 -8.76 7.06 -4.68
N ALA A 43 -9.48 6.57 -3.68
CA ALA A 43 -10.92 6.67 -3.60
C ALA A 43 -11.37 8.13 -3.45
N LYS A 44 -12.64 8.37 -3.79
CA LYS A 44 -13.32 9.59 -3.36
C LYS A 44 -13.70 9.46 -1.87
N PRO A 45 -13.76 10.58 -1.13
CA PRO A 45 -14.28 10.57 0.24
C PRO A 45 -15.65 9.89 0.32
N LYS A 46 -15.79 9.02 1.31
CA LYS A 46 -17.03 8.30 1.64
C LYS A 46 -17.67 8.93 2.87
N ASP A 47 -19.00 8.87 2.93
CA ASP A 47 -19.76 9.21 4.13
C ASP A 47 -19.65 8.07 5.16
N GLU A 48 -19.85 8.38 6.44
CA GLU A 48 -19.93 7.37 7.49
C GLU A 48 -21.11 6.40 7.24
N GLY A 49 -20.90 5.10 7.46
CA GLY A 49 -21.93 4.09 7.25
C GLY A 49 -21.41 2.69 6.99
N PHE A 50 -22.34 1.79 6.66
CA PHE A 50 -22.05 0.39 6.36
C PHE A 50 -21.86 0.16 4.87
N TYR A 51 -20.80 -0.56 4.51
CA TYR A 51 -20.43 -0.89 3.14
C TYR A 51 -20.19 -2.39 3.00
N ASP A 52 -20.73 -2.99 1.94
CA ASP A 52 -20.40 -4.37 1.58
C ASP A 52 -19.09 -4.37 0.80
N LEU A 53 -18.03 -4.89 1.41
CA LEU A 53 -16.70 -4.98 0.84
C LEU A 53 -16.46 -6.40 0.33
N LYS A 54 -16.08 -6.55 -0.93
CA LYS A 54 -15.70 -7.84 -1.49
C LYS A 54 -14.35 -8.31 -0.93
N LEU A 55 -14.16 -9.62 -0.84
CA LEU A 55 -12.83 -10.17 -0.59
C LEU A 55 -11.90 -9.92 -1.80
N SER A 56 -10.63 -9.62 -1.52
CA SER A 56 -9.54 -9.57 -2.48
C SER A 56 -8.85 -10.92 -2.55
N LEU A 57 -8.80 -11.52 -3.74
CA LEU A 57 -8.01 -12.72 -4.00
C LEU A 57 -6.53 -12.36 -3.97
N THR A 58 -5.90 -12.40 -2.80
CA THR A 58 -4.47 -12.12 -2.68
C THR A 58 -3.66 -13.37 -3.01
N LYS A 59 -2.71 -13.22 -3.94
CA LYS A 59 -1.78 -14.30 -4.26
C LYS A 59 -0.72 -14.34 -3.17
N SER A 60 -0.83 -15.32 -2.28
CA SER A 60 0.33 -15.76 -1.50
C SER A 60 1.28 -16.52 -2.45
N SER A 61 2.59 -16.48 -2.19
CA SER A 61 3.64 -17.09 -3.03
C SER A 61 3.53 -18.61 -3.21
N GLU A 62 2.55 -19.27 -2.59
CA GLU A 62 2.23 -20.68 -2.85
C GLU A 62 1.14 -20.78 -3.94
N VAL A 63 1.51 -21.42 -5.06
CA VAL A 63 0.73 -21.60 -6.29
C VAL A 63 -0.78 -21.85 -6.01
N PRO A 64 -1.68 -20.90 -6.36
CA PRO A 64 -3.11 -21.12 -6.25
C PRO A 64 -3.57 -22.10 -7.34
N SER A 65 -4.29 -23.16 -6.95
CA SER A 65 -5.02 -24.01 -7.90
C SER A 65 -6.24 -23.27 -8.45
N GLU A 66 -6.44 -23.31 -9.78
CA GLU A 66 -7.51 -22.63 -10.54
C GLU A 66 -8.95 -22.85 -10.00
N GLU A 67 -9.18 -23.90 -9.21
CA GLU A 67 -10.50 -24.23 -8.66
C GLU A 67 -10.90 -23.32 -7.48
N THR A 68 -9.94 -22.84 -6.68
CA THR A 68 -10.16 -22.01 -5.48
C THR A 68 -10.52 -20.56 -5.81
N GLU A 69 -10.20 -20.11 -7.03
CA GLU A 69 -10.41 -18.74 -7.51
C GLU A 69 -11.88 -18.45 -7.89
N SER A 70 -12.71 -19.49 -8.03
CA SER A 70 -14.11 -19.37 -8.46
C SER A 70 -15.11 -19.23 -7.30
N GLU A 71 -14.80 -19.75 -6.11
CA GLU A 71 -15.75 -19.80 -4.97
C GLU A 71 -15.68 -18.57 -4.06
N LEU A 72 -14.58 -17.79 -4.08
CA LEU A 72 -14.39 -16.61 -3.22
C LEU A 72 -14.87 -15.29 -3.84
N LYS A 73 -15.16 -15.24 -5.15
CA LYS A 73 -15.41 -13.98 -5.89
C LYS A 73 -16.67 -13.23 -5.49
N ASP A 74 -17.60 -13.89 -4.81
CA ASP A 74 -18.88 -13.31 -4.39
C ASP A 74 -19.03 -13.15 -2.87
N GLU A 75 -18.02 -13.56 -2.08
CA GLU A 75 -18.06 -13.35 -0.64
C GLU A 75 -17.77 -11.88 -0.29
N THR A 76 -18.55 -11.35 0.64
CA THR A 76 -18.44 -9.97 1.11
C THR A 76 -18.39 -9.93 2.64
N ILE A 77 -17.70 -8.93 3.16
CA ILE A 77 -17.75 -8.55 4.58
C ILE A 77 -18.43 -7.19 4.69
N GLN A 78 -19.06 -6.93 5.84
CA GLN A 78 -19.59 -5.61 6.13
C GLN A 78 -18.54 -4.77 6.85
N VAL A 79 -18.24 -3.60 6.30
CA VAL A 79 -17.38 -2.57 6.89
C VAL A 79 -18.25 -1.45 7.44
N ASP A 80 -18.16 -1.19 8.74
CA ASP A 80 -18.73 -0.01 9.38
C ASP A 80 -17.69 1.12 9.40
N TYR A 81 -17.74 1.99 8.40
CA TYR A 81 -16.81 3.11 8.25
C TYR A 81 -17.28 4.30 9.09
N ARG A 82 -16.44 4.76 10.02
CA ARG A 82 -16.72 5.86 10.95
C ARG A 82 -15.97 7.15 10.62
N GLY A 83 -15.14 7.16 9.59
CA GLY A 83 -14.44 8.37 9.19
C GLY A 83 -13.45 8.84 10.25
N ALA A 84 -13.44 10.15 10.54
CA ALA A 84 -12.45 10.75 11.44
C ALA A 84 -12.57 10.25 12.89
N ILE A 85 -11.44 10.15 13.58
CA ILE A 85 -11.36 9.73 14.99
C ILE A 85 -11.01 10.91 15.91
N SER A 86 -11.49 10.86 17.15
CA SER A 86 -11.16 11.84 18.19
C SER A 86 -9.65 11.91 18.47
N ASP A 87 -9.19 13.07 18.95
CA ASP A 87 -7.79 13.36 19.28
C ASP A 87 -6.77 13.24 18.13
N ASP A 88 -7.21 13.04 16.89
CA ASP A 88 -6.36 13.16 15.72
C ASP A 88 -5.99 14.63 15.47
N VAL A 89 -4.71 14.94 15.69
CA VAL A 89 -4.15 16.28 15.46
C VAL A 89 -3.67 16.50 14.02
N THR A 90 -3.51 15.44 13.22
CA THR A 90 -3.07 15.54 11.83
C THR A 90 -4.25 15.69 10.87
N GLY A 91 -5.43 15.18 11.24
CA GLY A 91 -6.63 15.17 10.42
C GLY A 91 -6.67 14.02 9.40
N ASN A 92 -5.71 13.10 9.47
CA ASN A 92 -5.50 12.05 8.48
C ASN A 92 -5.94 10.66 8.97
N TRP A 93 -6.39 10.54 10.22
CA TRP A 93 -6.78 9.25 10.78
C TRP A 93 -8.22 8.93 10.46
N ARG A 94 -8.46 7.66 10.10
CA ARG A 94 -9.78 7.10 9.83
C ARG A 94 -10.01 5.86 10.67
N LEU A 95 -11.25 5.63 11.08
CA LEU A 95 -11.66 4.49 11.88
C LEU A 95 -12.75 3.70 11.14
N SER A 96 -12.59 2.37 11.15
CA SER A 96 -13.58 1.42 10.66
C SER A 96 -13.71 0.25 11.63
N PHE A 97 -14.86 -0.44 11.57
CA PHE A 97 -15.09 -1.68 12.28
C PHE A 97 -15.49 -2.78 11.33
N VAL A 98 -15.07 -4.00 11.66
CA VAL A 98 -15.52 -5.24 11.04
C VAL A 98 -15.80 -6.30 12.11
N SER A 99 -16.63 -7.28 11.74
CA SER A 99 -16.90 -8.47 12.56
C SER A 99 -16.81 -9.69 11.65
N THR A 100 -15.59 -10.17 11.40
CA THR A 100 -15.33 -11.27 10.46
C THR A 100 -14.17 -12.15 10.93
N GLU A 101 -14.26 -13.45 10.62
CA GLU A 101 -13.17 -14.41 10.84
C GLU A 101 -12.07 -14.31 9.77
N LYS A 102 -12.37 -13.63 8.65
CA LYS A 102 -11.44 -13.43 7.52
C LYS A 102 -10.20 -12.66 7.98
N GLU A 103 -9.04 -13.06 7.46
CA GLU A 103 -7.80 -12.34 7.75
C GLU A 103 -7.77 -11.02 6.98
N ILE A 104 -7.02 -10.03 7.48
CA ILE A 104 -6.91 -8.73 6.80
C ILE A 104 -6.38 -8.86 5.37
N GLY A 105 -5.51 -9.85 5.11
CA GLY A 105 -5.03 -10.14 3.76
C GLY A 105 -6.15 -10.47 2.77
N ASP A 106 -7.23 -11.10 3.22
CA ASP A 106 -8.35 -11.50 2.35
C ASP A 106 -9.14 -10.30 1.81
N TYR A 107 -8.96 -9.08 2.31
CA TYR A 107 -9.74 -7.91 1.87
C TYR A 107 -8.99 -6.57 1.89
N ALA A 108 -7.72 -6.53 2.29
CA ALA A 108 -6.98 -5.28 2.43
C ALA A 108 -6.82 -4.50 1.12
N LEU A 109 -6.68 -5.19 -0.02
CA LEU A 109 -6.57 -4.51 -1.32
C LEU A 109 -7.85 -3.77 -1.67
N ASN A 110 -8.99 -4.47 -1.61
CA ASN A 110 -10.29 -3.85 -1.88
C ASN A 110 -10.59 -2.76 -0.85
N PHE A 111 -10.21 -2.96 0.42
CA PHE A 111 -10.34 -1.91 1.42
C PHE A 111 -9.54 -0.66 1.03
N ALA A 112 -8.28 -0.83 0.61
CA ALA A 112 -7.43 0.30 0.23
C ALA A 112 -8.03 1.06 -0.97
N GLU A 113 -8.40 0.34 -2.03
CA GLU A 113 -9.03 0.93 -3.22
C GLU A 113 -10.34 1.67 -2.91
N GLU A 114 -11.11 1.19 -1.93
CA GLU A 114 -12.42 1.75 -1.61
C GLU A 114 -12.38 2.90 -0.58
N PHE A 115 -11.39 2.95 0.29
CA PHE A 115 -11.41 3.85 1.46
C PHE A 115 -10.21 4.79 1.56
N LEU A 116 -9.04 4.49 0.97
CA LEU A 116 -7.91 5.42 1.01
C LEU A 116 -8.15 6.58 0.05
N THR A 117 -8.21 7.80 0.58
CA THR A 117 -8.46 9.01 -0.21
C THR A 117 -7.19 9.85 -0.45
N SER A 118 -6.11 9.54 0.27
CA SER A 118 -4.77 10.12 0.05
C SER A 118 -3.67 9.26 0.70
N SER A 119 -2.42 9.46 0.29
CA SER A 119 -1.23 8.79 0.87
C SER A 119 -0.96 9.18 2.33
N ASP A 120 -1.48 10.31 2.78
CA ASP A 120 -1.25 10.81 4.14
C ASP A 120 -2.19 10.14 5.16
N GLU A 121 -3.21 9.41 4.72
CA GLU A 121 -4.20 8.77 5.59
C GLU A 121 -3.66 7.54 6.32
N ILE A 122 -4.13 7.39 7.56
CA ILE A 122 -3.92 6.20 8.38
C ILE A 122 -5.29 5.65 8.73
N HIS A 123 -5.59 4.44 8.26
CA HIS A 123 -6.84 3.76 8.56
C HIS A 123 -6.62 2.74 9.67
N ALA A 124 -7.37 2.89 10.76
CA ALA A 124 -7.51 1.88 11.80
C ALA A 124 -8.77 1.06 11.54
N ILE A 125 -8.66 -0.26 11.57
CA ILE A 125 -9.80 -1.17 11.44
C ILE A 125 -9.83 -2.05 12.69
N ILE A 126 -10.91 -1.95 13.46
CA ILE A 126 -11.12 -2.82 14.62
C ILE A 126 -11.86 -4.08 14.17
N ASN A 127 -11.23 -5.24 14.31
CA ASN A 127 -11.90 -6.52 14.12
C ASN A 127 -12.36 -7.10 15.46
N THR A 128 -13.64 -6.92 15.71
CA THR A 128 -14.31 -7.34 16.95
C THR A 128 -14.45 -8.87 17.09
N THR A 129 -14.40 -9.62 15.99
CA THR A 129 -14.48 -11.08 16.01
C THR A 129 -13.14 -11.69 16.38
N ARG A 130 -12.05 -11.17 15.78
CA ARG A 130 -10.69 -11.68 15.98
C ARG A 130 -9.98 -11.06 17.19
N MET A 131 -10.53 -9.99 17.75
CA MET A 131 -9.90 -9.17 18.79
C MET A 131 -8.53 -8.65 18.33
N GLU A 132 -8.50 -8.11 17.11
CA GLU A 132 -7.33 -7.54 16.46
C GLU A 132 -7.62 -6.11 15.97
N THR A 133 -6.58 -5.29 15.90
CA THR A 133 -6.63 -3.94 15.33
C THR A 133 -5.66 -3.86 14.16
N TYR A 134 -6.12 -3.41 13.01
CA TYR A 134 -5.31 -3.29 11.79
C TYR A 134 -4.98 -1.84 11.50
N ARG A 135 -3.73 -1.57 11.13
CA ARG A 135 -3.28 -0.30 10.58
C ARG A 135 -3.05 -0.47 9.09
N ILE A 136 -3.75 0.30 8.27
CA ILE A 136 -3.56 0.37 6.82
C ILE A 136 -3.11 1.79 6.46
N LYS A 137 -1.98 1.89 5.74
CA LYS A 137 -1.52 3.14 5.16
C LYS A 137 -0.63 2.89 3.95
N GLU A 138 -0.58 3.86 3.05
CA GLU A 138 0.41 3.84 1.98
C GLU A 138 1.81 4.15 2.52
N VAL A 139 2.82 3.46 1.98
CA VAL A 139 4.24 3.73 2.29
C VAL A 139 5.05 4.08 1.04
N LEU A 140 4.63 3.58 -0.12
CA LEU A 140 5.17 3.89 -1.45
C LEU A 140 4.01 3.89 -2.45
N SER A 141 4.19 4.47 -3.64
CA SER A 141 3.13 4.70 -4.64
C SER A 141 2.31 3.48 -5.09
N ASN A 142 2.77 2.26 -4.82
CA ASN A 142 2.09 1.01 -5.08
C ASN A 142 2.20 0.01 -3.90
N THR A 143 2.58 0.49 -2.71
CA THR A 143 2.79 -0.37 -1.54
C THR A 143 2.00 0.15 -0.35
N ILE A 144 1.11 -0.69 0.15
CA ILE A 144 0.36 -0.49 1.38
C ILE A 144 1.05 -1.28 2.49
N SER A 145 1.35 -0.63 3.61
CA SER A 145 1.75 -1.29 4.84
C SER A 145 0.51 -1.68 5.63
N ILE A 146 0.44 -2.95 6.02
CA ILE A 146 -0.63 -3.51 6.84
C ILE A 146 -0.01 -4.08 8.10
N SER A 147 -0.28 -3.47 9.24
CA SER A 147 0.19 -3.96 10.53
C SER A 147 -0.97 -4.47 11.36
N VAL A 148 -0.82 -5.65 11.96
CA VAL A 148 -1.84 -6.32 12.78
C VAL A 148 -1.42 -6.28 14.24
N PHE A 149 -2.28 -5.76 15.11
CA PHE A 149 -2.06 -5.66 16.55
C PHE A 149 -3.09 -6.46 17.31
N GLU A 150 -2.73 -6.93 18.51
CA GLU A 150 -3.72 -7.32 19.51
C GLU A 150 -4.64 -6.14 19.82
N TYR A 151 -5.95 -6.38 19.87
CA TYR A 151 -6.88 -5.33 20.28
C TYR A 151 -6.73 -4.99 21.76
N VAL A 152 -6.77 -3.70 22.07
CA VAL A 152 -6.81 -3.17 23.45
C VAL A 152 -8.16 -2.51 23.69
N ASP A 153 -8.85 -2.93 24.77
CA ASP A 153 -10.18 -2.43 25.11
C ASP A 153 -10.24 -0.88 25.16
N GLY A 154 -11.09 -0.30 24.29
CA GLY A 154 -11.32 1.13 24.21
C GLY A 154 -10.28 1.93 23.42
N GLU A 155 -9.36 1.28 22.70
CA GLU A 155 -8.36 1.96 21.88
C GLU A 155 -8.95 2.79 20.73
N GLU A 156 -10.12 2.39 20.25
CA GLU A 156 -10.90 3.01 19.18
C GLU A 156 -11.45 4.40 19.52
N HIS A 157 -11.42 4.79 20.81
CA HIS A 157 -11.96 6.06 21.25
C HIS A 157 -11.04 7.26 20.96
N SER A 158 -9.75 7.04 20.69
CA SER A 158 -8.77 8.11 20.52
C SER A 158 -7.62 7.69 19.61
N ALA A 159 -7.22 8.58 18.69
CA ALA A 159 -6.02 8.38 17.87
C ALA A 159 -4.74 8.19 18.71
N LYS A 160 -4.75 8.65 19.97
CA LYS A 160 -3.63 8.50 20.91
C LYS A 160 -3.50 7.10 21.48
N THR A 161 -4.59 6.32 21.47
CA THR A 161 -4.66 5.00 22.09
C THR A 161 -4.67 3.86 21.08
N LEU A 162 -5.04 4.13 19.83
CA LEU A 162 -4.97 3.17 18.72
C LEU A 162 -3.59 2.52 18.59
N PHE A 163 -3.61 1.23 18.23
CA PHE A 163 -2.44 0.38 18.05
C PHE A 163 -1.63 0.19 19.34
N GLY A 164 -2.33 0.17 20.48
CA GLY A 164 -1.72 0.05 21.81
C GLY A 164 -1.29 -1.37 22.18
N GLY A 165 -1.79 -2.38 21.47
CA GLY A 165 -1.48 -3.79 21.71
C GLY A 165 -0.16 -4.26 21.09
N ASN A 166 0.17 -5.53 21.28
CA ASN A 166 1.37 -6.12 20.70
C ASN A 166 1.21 -6.27 19.18
N LEU A 167 2.28 -5.98 18.43
CA LEU A 167 2.35 -6.27 17.00
C LEU A 167 2.38 -7.80 16.81
N LEU A 168 1.43 -8.32 16.02
CA LEU A 168 1.28 -9.73 15.71
C LEU A 168 1.86 -10.10 14.34
N LYS A 169 1.58 -9.26 13.33
CA LYS A 169 2.00 -9.45 11.93
C LYS A 169 2.24 -8.09 11.28
N ASP A 170 3.13 -8.02 10.29
CA ASP A 170 3.36 -6.83 9.48
C ASP A 170 3.57 -7.25 8.03
N TYR A 171 2.92 -6.55 7.10
CA TYR A 171 2.89 -6.93 5.70
C TYR A 171 3.15 -5.74 4.77
N TRP A 172 3.71 -6.06 3.61
CA TRP A 172 3.59 -5.24 2.42
C TRP A 172 2.56 -5.83 1.47
N LEU A 173 1.62 -5.00 1.04
CA LEU A 173 0.66 -5.31 -0.03
C LEU A 173 1.04 -4.48 -1.25
N TYR A 174 1.31 -5.16 -2.35
CA TYR A 174 1.59 -4.54 -3.65
C TYR A 174 0.29 -4.35 -4.42
N THR A 175 -0.11 -3.10 -4.69
CA THR A 175 -1.44 -2.78 -5.23
C THR A 175 -1.61 -3.09 -6.71
N ASP A 176 -0.51 -3.23 -7.44
CA ASP A 176 -0.47 -3.59 -8.85
C ASP A 176 -0.67 -5.08 -9.10
N THR A 177 -0.17 -5.94 -8.19
CA THR A 177 -0.26 -7.40 -8.30
C THR A 177 -1.28 -8.03 -7.34
N GLY A 178 -1.60 -7.34 -6.24
CA GLY A 178 -2.35 -7.89 -5.12
C GLY A 178 -1.57 -8.92 -4.28
N GLU A 179 -0.25 -8.99 -4.45
CA GLU A 179 0.62 -9.87 -3.67
C GLU A 179 0.85 -9.31 -2.26
N ILE A 180 0.92 -10.21 -1.28
CA ILE A 180 1.20 -9.89 0.11
C ILE A 180 2.52 -10.55 0.52
N GLU A 181 3.41 -9.76 1.11
CA GLU A 181 4.69 -10.17 1.66
C GLU A 181 4.70 -9.94 3.18
N ASP A 182 5.07 -10.97 3.95
CA ASP A 182 5.25 -10.89 5.39
C ASP A 182 6.68 -10.44 5.70
N ILE A 183 6.81 -9.26 6.29
CA ILE A 183 8.11 -8.63 6.56
C ILE A 183 8.60 -8.86 8.00
N MET A 184 7.82 -9.56 8.84
CA MET A 184 8.27 -9.96 10.18
C MET A 184 9.08 -11.26 10.17
N ASN A 185 8.96 -12.06 9.10
CA ASN A 185 9.54 -13.39 8.98
C ASN A 185 10.74 -13.45 8.01
N GLU A 186 11.35 -12.30 7.67
CA GLU A 186 12.62 -12.27 6.93
C GLU A 186 13.79 -12.69 7.85
N GLU A 187 14.29 -13.92 7.68
CA GLU A 187 15.57 -14.41 8.25
C GLU A 187 16.80 -13.94 7.46
#